data_AF-A0A7C2PQJ1-F1
#
_entry.id   AF-A0A7C2PQJ1-F1
#
_cell.length_a   1.000
_cell.length_b   1.000
_cell.length_c   1.000
_cell.angle_alpha   90.00
_cell.angle_beta   90.00
_cell.angle_gamma   90.00
#
_symmetry.space_group_name_H-M   'P 1'
#
loop_
_entity.id
_entity.type
_entity.pdbx_description
1 polymer ?
#
loop_
_entity_poly.entity_id
_entity_poly.type
_entity_poly.pdbx_seq_one_letter_code
_entity_poly.pdbx_strand_id
1 'polypeptide(L)'
;ELLEEHFICGLLHDIGKVVLSHALGRKYQAVIAKSNDEKCELIEAENQLLEINHVEIGRQLAEKWTLSSSVVECISYHHNPNECNGEKRTIVYSVAIANSFANAHKIGFSGNQAPSSIDEDLLDYLKLTVEELEGWQGTINQEIEKASVFMKII
;
A
#
# COMPACT_ATOMS: atom_id res chain seq x y z
N GLU A 1 -14.14 -16.10 0.70
CA GLU A 1 -12.92 -16.44 -0.06
C GLU A 1 -12.33 -15.24 -0.80
N LEU A 2 -12.82 -14.81 -1.98
CA LEU A 2 -12.18 -13.70 -2.73
C LEU A 2 -12.09 -12.37 -1.94
N LEU A 3 -13.15 -11.98 -1.23
CA LEU A 3 -13.20 -10.74 -0.45
C LEU A 3 -12.19 -10.73 0.71
N GLU A 4 -12.04 -11.87 1.40
CA GLU A 4 -11.11 -12.02 2.52
C GLU A 4 -9.66 -11.94 2.04
N GLU A 5 -9.36 -12.52 0.87
CA GLU A 5 -8.03 -12.44 0.28
C GLU A 5 -7.64 -11.00 -0.07
N HIS A 6 -8.58 -10.21 -0.65
CA HIS A 6 -8.36 -8.78 -0.93
C HIS A 6 -8.13 -7.99 0.36
N PHE A 7 -8.91 -8.27 1.41
CA PHE A 7 -8.73 -7.64 2.70
C PHE A 7 -7.34 -7.92 3.30
N ILE A 8 -6.89 -9.18 3.27
CA ILE A 8 -5.57 -9.57 3.78
C ILE A 8 -4.45 -8.93 2.95
N CYS A 9 -4.58 -8.90 1.62
CA CYS A 9 -3.58 -8.27 0.76
C CYS A 9 -3.51 -6.75 1.01
N GLY A 10 -4.66 -6.08 1.13
CA GLY A 10 -4.72 -4.67 1.49
C GLY A 10 -4.13 -4.38 2.87
N LEU A 11 -4.34 -5.26 3.85
CA LEU A 11 -3.75 -5.11 5.20
C LEU A 11 -2.23 -5.29 5.20
N LEU A 12 -1.70 -6.21 4.39
CA LEU A 12 -0.30 -6.64 4.46
C LEU A 12 0.63 -6.05 3.39
N HIS A 13 0.11 -5.38 2.36
CA HIS A 13 0.92 -4.87 1.23
C HIS A 13 2.12 -4.02 1.69
N ASP A 14 1.95 -3.27 2.78
CA ASP A 14 2.91 -2.32 3.34
C ASP A 14 3.66 -2.83 4.58
N ILE A 15 3.59 -4.13 4.89
CA ILE A 15 4.19 -4.69 6.13
C ILE A 15 5.69 -4.40 6.28
N GLY A 16 6.41 -4.20 5.17
CA GLY A 16 7.82 -3.83 5.18
C GLY A 16 8.09 -2.48 5.85
N LYS A 17 7.14 -1.53 5.83
CA LYS A 17 7.28 -0.23 6.52
C LYS A 17 7.34 -0.42 8.03
N VAL A 18 6.57 -1.35 8.58
CA VAL A 18 6.59 -1.68 10.01
C VAL A 18 7.95 -2.26 10.40
N VAL A 19 8.48 -3.17 9.58
CA VAL A 19 9.81 -3.78 9.81
C VAL A 19 10.91 -2.73 9.78
N LEU A 20 10.94 -1.89 8.73
CA LEU A 20 11.95 -0.84 8.57
C LEU A 20 11.88 0.20 9.70
N SER A 21 10.66 0.64 10.05
CA SER A 21 10.43 1.57 11.16
C SER A 21 10.95 1.01 12.49
N HIS A 22 10.61 -0.26 12.79
CA HIS A 22 11.06 -0.91 14.02
C HIS A 22 12.58 -1.13 14.06
N ALA A 23 13.16 -1.63 12.98
CA ALA A 23 14.58 -1.98 12.93
C ALA A 23 15.51 -0.76 12.90
N LEU A 24 15.09 0.33 12.26
CA LEU A 24 15.95 1.48 11.96
C LEU A 24 15.63 2.73 12.79
N GLY A 25 14.46 2.79 13.44
CA GLY A 25 14.06 3.87 14.35
C GLY A 25 14.27 5.27 13.74
N ARG A 26 15.17 6.06 14.35
CA ARG A 26 15.48 7.43 13.89
C ARG A 26 15.97 7.51 12.45
N LYS A 27 16.65 6.48 11.93
CA LYS A 27 17.10 6.47 10.54
C LYS A 27 15.89 6.43 9.59
N TYR A 28 14.84 5.67 9.92
CA TYR A 28 13.62 5.63 9.11
C TYR A 28 12.80 6.93 9.24
N GLN A 29 12.83 7.59 10.40
CA GLN A 29 12.25 8.95 10.53
C GLN A 29 12.92 9.96 9.58
N ALA A 30 14.24 9.86 9.38
CA ALA A 30 14.94 10.69 8.41
C ALA A 30 14.54 10.39 6.96
N VAL A 31 14.19 9.13 6.65
CA VAL A 31 13.64 8.75 5.33
C VAL A 31 12.28 9.40 5.08
N ILE A 32 11.38 9.35 6.06
CA ILE A 32 10.07 10.00 5.98
C ILE A 32 10.24 11.53 5.83
N ALA A 33 11.17 12.14 6.59
CA ALA A 33 11.46 13.56 6.48
C ALA A 33 11.97 13.93 5.07
N LYS A 34 12.89 13.14 4.50
CA LYS A 34 13.40 13.35 3.14
C LYS A 34 12.29 13.23 2.09
N SER A 35 11.43 12.21 2.16
CA SER A 35 10.28 12.07 1.26
C SER A 35 9.39 13.32 1.30
N ASN A 36 9.14 13.85 2.49
CA ASN A 36 8.37 15.08 2.68
C ASN A 36 9.07 16.33 2.13
N ASP A 37 10.36 16.49 2.41
CA ASP A 37 11.14 17.67 2.00
C ASP A 37 11.35 17.73 0.48
N GLU A 38 11.55 16.58 -0.16
CA GLU A 38 11.76 16.46 -1.61
C GLU A 38 10.47 16.25 -2.39
N LYS A 39 9.34 16.03 -1.69
CA LYS A 39 8.03 15.73 -2.29
C LYS A 39 8.09 14.54 -3.27
N CYS A 40 8.79 13.50 -2.85
CA CYS A 40 8.91 12.24 -3.59
C CYS A 40 8.20 11.10 -2.86
N GLU A 41 7.95 10.00 -3.56
CA GLU A 41 7.36 8.82 -2.92
C GLU A 41 8.28 8.25 -1.84
N LEU A 42 7.70 7.68 -0.79
CA LEU A 42 8.48 7.10 0.31
C LEU A 42 9.46 6.02 -0.17
N ILE A 43 9.06 5.20 -1.14
CA ILE A 43 9.90 4.17 -1.75
C ILE A 43 11.17 4.75 -2.40
N GLU A 44 11.08 5.94 -3.00
CA GLU A 44 12.23 6.61 -3.60
C GLU A 44 13.20 7.10 -2.52
N ALA A 45 12.69 7.69 -1.43
CA ALA A 45 13.51 8.13 -0.31
C ALA A 45 14.19 6.94 0.40
N GLU A 46 13.51 5.81 0.53
CA GLU A 46 14.07 4.56 1.05
C GLU A 46 15.23 4.07 0.17
N ASN A 47 15.02 3.97 -1.14
CA ASN A 47 16.07 3.57 -2.09
C ASN A 47 17.29 4.49 -2.01
N GLN A 48 17.08 5.81 -1.88
CA GLN A 48 18.18 6.78 -1.84
C GLN A 48 18.99 6.77 -0.52
N LEU A 49 18.37 6.51 0.63
CA LEU A 49 19.03 6.59 1.94
C LEU A 49 19.42 5.24 2.54
N LEU A 50 18.70 4.18 2.17
CA LEU A 50 18.85 2.86 2.72
C LEU A 50 19.40 1.85 1.71
N GLU A 51 19.32 2.15 0.40
CA GLU A 51 19.63 1.21 -0.69
C GLU A 51 18.76 -0.07 -0.63
N ILE A 52 17.64 0.00 0.09
CA ILE A 52 16.63 -1.04 0.22
C ILE A 52 15.29 -0.37 0.56
N ASN A 53 14.19 -0.95 0.11
CA ASN A 53 12.85 -0.41 0.35
C ASN A 53 11.88 -1.37 1.05
N HIS A 54 10.71 -0.84 1.42
CA HIS A 54 9.69 -1.59 2.14
C HIS A 54 9.09 -2.73 1.30
N VAL A 55 9.05 -2.61 -0.02
CA VAL A 55 8.58 -3.70 -0.91
C VAL A 55 9.53 -4.90 -0.80
N GLU A 56 10.84 -4.67 -0.91
CA GLU A 56 11.85 -5.72 -0.83
C GLU A 56 11.84 -6.45 0.52
N ILE A 57 11.77 -5.68 1.62
CA ILE A 57 11.70 -6.25 2.97
C ILE A 57 10.37 -6.97 3.21
N GLY A 58 9.26 -6.37 2.80
CA GLY A 58 7.93 -6.95 2.96
C GLY A 58 7.80 -8.27 2.20
N ARG A 59 8.30 -8.33 0.96
CA ARG A 59 8.31 -9.54 0.13
C ARG A 59 9.10 -10.65 0.79
N GLN A 60 10.34 -10.38 1.21
CA GLN A 60 11.19 -11.38 1.88
C GLN A 60 10.54 -11.91 3.17
N LEU A 61 9.86 -11.04 3.93
CA LEU A 61 9.13 -11.44 5.12
C LEU A 61 7.95 -12.37 4.76
N ALA A 62 7.13 -11.98 3.79
CA ALA A 62 5.98 -12.76 3.35
C ALA A 62 6.36 -14.15 2.82
N GLU A 63 7.44 -14.23 2.02
CA GLU A 63 8.01 -15.50 1.55
C GLU A 63 8.50 -16.35 2.73
N LYS A 64 9.24 -15.77 3.68
CA LYS A 64 9.75 -16.47 4.86
C LYS A 64 8.63 -16.99 5.77
N TRP A 65 7.52 -16.27 5.86
CA TRP A 65 6.34 -16.67 6.62
C TRP A 65 5.41 -17.60 5.84
N THR A 66 5.77 -17.98 4.62
CA THR A 66 4.97 -18.85 3.74
C THR A 66 3.54 -18.32 3.53
N LEU A 67 3.40 -17.00 3.40
CA LEU A 67 2.12 -16.38 3.07
C LEU A 67 1.69 -16.73 1.64
N SER A 68 0.41 -16.53 1.32
CA SER A 68 -0.13 -16.86 0.00
C SER A 68 0.57 -16.07 -1.11
N SER A 69 0.61 -16.64 -2.32
CA SER A 69 1.21 -15.96 -3.49
C SER A 69 0.53 -14.62 -3.77
N SER A 70 -0.76 -14.48 -3.52
CA SER A 70 -1.48 -13.21 -3.65
C SER A 70 -0.90 -12.12 -2.76
N VAL A 71 -0.57 -12.44 -1.50
CA VAL A 71 0.05 -11.46 -0.58
C VAL A 71 1.45 -11.09 -1.06
N VAL A 72 2.26 -12.08 -1.47
CA VAL A 72 3.62 -11.85 -1.98
C VAL A 72 3.59 -10.95 -3.23
N GLU A 73 2.68 -11.21 -4.17
CA GLU A 73 2.50 -10.43 -5.40
C GLU A 73 2.01 -9.02 -5.12
N CYS A 74 1.01 -8.84 -4.23
CA CYS A 74 0.54 -7.52 -3.84
C CYS A 74 1.64 -6.68 -3.18
N ILE A 75 2.44 -7.26 -2.29
CA ILE A 75 3.59 -6.56 -1.73
C ILE A 75 4.58 -6.19 -2.84
N SER A 76 4.91 -7.14 -3.72
CA SER A 76 5.94 -6.96 -4.76
C SER A 76 5.59 -5.88 -5.79
N TYR A 77 4.31 -5.74 -6.13
CA TYR A 77 3.90 -4.97 -7.30
C TYR A 77 2.96 -3.80 -7.02
N HIS A 78 2.54 -3.51 -5.79
CA HIS A 78 1.58 -2.41 -5.56
C HIS A 78 2.11 -1.01 -5.95
N HIS A 79 3.43 -0.81 -5.98
CA HIS A 79 4.05 0.42 -6.53
C HIS A 79 4.29 0.37 -8.05
N ASN A 80 4.33 -0.83 -8.66
CA ASN A 80 4.51 -1.03 -10.11
C ASN A 80 3.52 -2.10 -10.62
N PRO A 81 2.21 -1.85 -10.53
CA PRO A 81 1.18 -2.89 -10.70
C PRO A 81 1.19 -3.53 -12.08
N ASN A 82 1.55 -2.76 -13.11
CA ASN A 82 1.64 -3.22 -14.51
C ASN A 82 2.73 -4.30 -14.73
N GLU A 83 3.67 -4.48 -13.80
CA GLU A 83 4.65 -5.56 -13.87
C GLU A 83 4.10 -6.92 -13.39
N CYS A 84 2.97 -6.93 -12.67
CA CYS A 84 2.32 -8.18 -12.26
C CYS A 84 1.65 -8.84 -13.47
N ASN A 85 2.21 -9.98 -13.87
CA ASN A 85 1.70 -10.80 -14.96
C ASN A 85 0.98 -12.04 -14.41
N GLY A 86 -0.19 -12.36 -14.95
CA GLY A 86 -0.91 -13.61 -14.67
C GLY A 86 -2.14 -13.45 -13.76
N GLU A 87 -2.46 -14.51 -13.02
CA GLU A 87 -3.75 -14.68 -12.35
C GLU A 87 -4.00 -13.71 -11.18
N LYS A 88 -2.94 -13.10 -10.63
CA LYS A 88 -3.03 -12.19 -9.47
C LYS A 88 -3.18 -10.72 -9.86
N ARG A 89 -3.23 -10.40 -11.15
CA ARG A 89 -3.34 -9.03 -11.65
C ARG A 89 -4.52 -8.26 -11.05
N THR A 90 -5.70 -8.88 -10.96
CA THR A 90 -6.90 -8.24 -10.39
C THR A 90 -6.72 -7.78 -8.95
N ILE A 91 -6.14 -8.62 -8.08
CA ILE A 91 -5.96 -8.29 -6.67
C ILE A 91 -4.83 -7.27 -6.47
N VAL A 92 -3.75 -7.35 -7.26
CA VAL A 92 -2.68 -6.35 -7.28
C VAL A 92 -3.22 -4.98 -7.70
N TYR A 93 -4.00 -4.92 -8.77
CA TYR A 93 -4.59 -3.67 -9.27
C TYR A 93 -5.56 -3.08 -8.24
N SER A 94 -6.37 -3.92 -7.61
CA SER A 94 -7.31 -3.49 -6.56
C SER A 94 -6.58 -2.87 -5.36
N VAL A 95 -5.49 -3.50 -4.91
CA VAL A 95 -4.67 -2.98 -3.80
C VAL A 95 -3.95 -1.69 -4.20
N ALA A 96 -3.40 -1.62 -5.41
CA ALA A 96 -2.73 -0.41 -5.91
C ALA A 96 -3.69 0.79 -5.97
N ILE A 97 -4.88 0.61 -6.56
CA ILE A 97 -5.92 1.65 -6.59
C ILE A 97 -6.33 2.06 -5.18
N ALA A 98 -6.57 1.09 -4.27
CA ALA A 98 -6.96 1.39 -2.90
C ALA A 98 -5.87 2.17 -2.14
N ASN A 99 -4.60 1.84 -2.33
CA ASN A 99 -3.47 2.56 -1.74
C ASN A 99 -3.38 3.99 -2.28
N SER A 100 -3.43 4.18 -3.61
CA SER A 100 -3.42 5.52 -4.22
C SER A 100 -4.62 6.36 -3.76
N PHE A 101 -5.83 5.78 -3.70
CA PHE A 101 -7.03 6.44 -3.20
C PHE A 101 -6.87 6.88 -1.74
N ALA A 102 -6.40 5.99 -0.86
CA ALA A 102 -6.19 6.29 0.55
C ALA A 102 -5.16 7.41 0.74
N ASN A 103 -4.05 7.38 -0.01
CA ASN A 103 -3.02 8.41 0.06
C ASN A 103 -3.52 9.77 -0.47
N ALA A 104 -4.22 9.80 -1.60
CA ALA A 104 -4.80 11.03 -2.17
C ALA A 104 -5.78 11.70 -1.19
N HIS A 105 -6.54 10.89 -0.45
CA HIS A 105 -7.50 11.35 0.56
C HIS A 105 -6.90 11.57 1.96
N LYS A 106 -5.59 11.36 2.12
CA LYS A 106 -4.88 11.48 3.41
C LYS A 106 -5.52 10.63 4.51
N ILE A 107 -5.96 9.43 4.15
CA ILE A 107 -6.48 8.46 5.09
C ILE A 107 -5.31 7.82 5.82
N GLY A 108 -5.23 8.03 7.14
CA GLY A 108 -4.14 7.53 7.97
C GLY A 108 -2.81 8.27 7.72
N PHE A 109 -1.70 7.57 7.92
CA PHE A 109 -0.36 8.11 7.71
C PHE A 109 0.54 7.04 7.07
N SER A 110 0.70 7.10 5.76
CA SER A 110 1.52 6.16 4.99
C SER A 110 3.01 6.52 4.95
N GLY A 111 3.37 7.72 5.45
CA GLY A 111 4.69 8.31 5.26
C GLY A 111 4.93 8.82 3.83
N ASN A 112 3.98 8.67 2.92
CA ASN A 112 4.05 9.16 1.54
C ASN A 112 3.18 10.42 1.37
N GLN A 113 3.79 11.60 1.42
CA GLN A 113 3.05 12.88 1.32
C GLN A 113 2.87 13.39 -0.12
N ALA A 114 3.52 12.75 -1.09
CA ALA A 114 3.43 13.08 -2.50
C ALA A 114 3.07 11.82 -3.30
N PRO A 115 1.88 11.22 -3.07
CA PRO A 115 1.50 10.00 -3.77
C PRO A 115 1.34 10.26 -5.27
N SER A 116 1.72 9.26 -6.06
CA SER A 116 1.37 9.19 -7.47
C SER A 116 -0.14 9.20 -7.68
N SER A 117 -0.58 9.75 -8.82
CA SER A 117 -1.98 9.67 -9.26
C SER A 117 -2.37 8.22 -9.54
N ILE A 118 -3.66 7.91 -9.42
CA ILE A 118 -4.19 6.62 -9.84
C ILE A 118 -3.93 6.45 -11.34
N ASP A 119 -3.37 5.30 -11.72
CA ASP A 119 -3.14 4.93 -13.12
C ASP A 119 -4.48 4.61 -13.80
N GLU A 120 -4.79 5.30 -14.91
CA GLU A 120 -6.02 5.11 -15.68
C GLU A 120 -6.13 3.69 -16.26
N ASP A 121 -5.00 3.07 -16.62
CA ASP A 121 -4.99 1.70 -17.17
C ASP A 121 -5.48 0.68 -16.13
N LEU A 122 -5.23 0.94 -14.85
CA LEU A 122 -5.70 0.10 -13.75
C LEU A 122 -7.21 0.23 -13.56
N LEU A 123 -7.73 1.45 -13.66
CA LEU A 123 -9.16 1.75 -13.57
C LEU A 123 -9.91 1.08 -14.73
N ASP A 124 -9.41 1.25 -15.96
CA ASP A 124 -9.97 0.62 -17.16
C ASP A 124 -9.99 -0.90 -17.05
N TYR A 125 -8.92 -1.51 -16.54
CA TYR A 125 -8.85 -2.96 -16.33
C TYR A 125 -9.92 -3.47 -15.34
N LEU A 126 -10.11 -2.76 -14.22
CA LEU A 126 -11.12 -3.10 -13.22
C LEU A 126 -12.53 -2.62 -13.60
N LYS A 127 -12.68 -1.88 -14.71
CA LYS A 127 -13.94 -1.25 -15.15
C LYS A 127 -14.52 -0.32 -14.10
N LEU A 128 -13.66 0.50 -13.52
CA LEU A 128 -14.01 1.51 -12.52
C LEU A 128 -13.73 2.91 -13.07
N THR A 129 -14.47 3.90 -12.58
CA THR A 129 -14.12 5.32 -12.78
C THR A 129 -13.72 5.99 -11.49
N VAL A 130 -13.05 7.15 -11.60
CA VAL A 130 -12.71 7.97 -10.43
C VAL A 130 -14.00 8.40 -9.71
N GLU A 131 -15.05 8.76 -10.45
CA GLU A 131 -16.34 9.15 -9.85
C GLU A 131 -16.98 8.03 -9.02
N GLU A 132 -16.85 6.77 -9.45
CA GLU A 132 -17.32 5.63 -8.67
C GLU A 132 -16.52 5.48 -7.37
N LEU A 133 -15.19 5.63 -7.42
CA LEU A 133 -14.34 5.60 -6.22
C LEU A 133 -14.68 6.72 -5.25
N GLU A 134 -14.85 7.94 -5.74
CA GLU A 134 -15.29 9.10 -4.95
C GLU A 134 -16.67 8.85 -4.33
N GLY A 135 -17.57 8.21 -5.08
CA GLY A 135 -18.88 7.80 -4.59
C GLY A 135 -18.84 6.82 -3.40
N TRP A 136 -17.75 6.06 -3.24
CA TRP A 136 -17.56 5.13 -2.12
C TRP A 136 -16.96 5.77 -0.87
N GLN A 137 -16.49 7.01 -0.93
CA GLN A 137 -15.80 7.68 0.17
C GLN A 137 -16.61 7.65 1.48
N GLY A 138 -17.93 7.85 1.40
CA GLY A 138 -18.82 7.78 2.57
C GLY A 138 -18.83 6.40 3.23
N THR A 139 -18.91 5.33 2.44
CA THR A 139 -18.87 3.94 2.92
C THR A 139 -17.49 3.60 3.48
N ILE A 140 -16.42 4.00 2.79
CA ILE A 140 -15.04 3.77 3.23
C ILE A 140 -14.80 4.42 4.61
N ASN A 141 -15.25 5.66 4.81
CA ASN A 141 -15.13 6.35 6.09
C ASN A 141 -15.87 5.63 7.22
N GLN A 142 -17.07 5.08 6.96
CA GLN A 142 -17.81 4.29 7.96
C GLN A 142 -17.07 3.00 8.34
N GLU A 143 -16.48 2.31 7.37
CA GLU A 143 -15.71 1.09 7.66
C GLU A 143 -14.40 1.39 8.40
N ILE A 144 -13.73 2.50 8.09
CA ILE A 144 -12.55 2.96 8.84
C ILE A 144 -12.93 3.29 10.29
N GLU A 145 -14.05 3.96 10.52
CA GLU A 145 -14.52 4.29 11.87
C GLU A 145 -14.75 3.00 12.69
N LYS A 146 -15.43 2.00 12.10
CA LYS A 146 -15.61 0.68 12.73
C LYS A 146 -14.29 0.00 13.06
N ALA A 147 -13.33 0.00 12.12
CA ALA A 147 -12.00 -0.57 12.34
C ALA A 147 -11.22 0.17 13.44
N SER A 148 -11.36 1.50 13.53
CA SER A 148 -10.69 2.32 14.54
C SER A 148 -11.18 2.03 15.97
N VAL A 149 -12.46 1.66 16.14
CA VAL A 149 -13.01 1.23 17.43
C VAL A 149 -12.34 -0.06 17.88
N PHE A 150 -12.17 -1.01 16.96
CA PHE A 150 -11.50 -2.28 17.25
C PHE A 150 -10.03 -2.06 17.66
N MET A 151 -9.29 -1.20 16.94
CA MET A 151 -7.88 -0.92 17.26
C MET A 151 -7.65 -0.22 18.60
N LYS A 152 -8.68 0.39 19.21
CA LYS A 152 -8.57 1.01 20.55
C LYS A 152 -8.74 0.02 21.70
N ILE A 153 -9.19 -1.20 21.41
CA ILE A 153 -9.51 -2.23 22.41
C ILE A 153 -8.32 -3.18 22.66
N ILE A 154 -7.41 -3.28 21.68
CA ILE A 154 -6.13 -4.01 21.76
C ILE A 154 -4.99 -3.07 22.15
#